data_AF-A0A918YS18-F1
#
_entry.id   AF-A0A918YS18-F1
#
_cell.length_a   1.000
_cell.length_b   1.000
_cell.length_c   1.000
_cell.angle_alpha   90.00
_cell.angle_beta   90.00
_cell.angle_gamma   90.00
#
_symmetry.space_group_name_H-M   'P 1'
#
loop_
_entity.id
_entity.type
_entity.pdbx_description
1 polymer ?
#
loop_
_entity_poly.entity_id
_entity_poly.type
_entity_poly.pdbx_seq_one_letter_code
_entity_poly.pdbx_strand_id
1 'polypeptide(L)'
;MSPAYKTPEQHDRWHKRTCARCGRHGWFTARRPAGHVCRTCHDKALRVRGQCPACGDERVLPGRRPDDGIVICPDCAGFMMSYRCSRCGHEGKLHGGRLCTRCALADRLNDLLDDGTGRSAPPSDPCQGAAPRCIDPPNTEGSRP
;
A
#
# COMPACT_ATOMS: atom_id res chain seq x y z
N MET A 1 -15.71 -20.76 18.72
CA MET A 1 -16.18 -21.91 17.91
C MET A 1 -15.27 -22.05 16.71
N SER A 2 -14.38 -23.04 16.72
CA SER A 2 -13.58 -23.37 15.53
C SER A 2 -14.52 -23.91 14.46
N PRO A 3 -14.39 -23.49 13.19
CA PRO A 3 -15.23 -24.03 12.13
C PRO A 3 -14.97 -25.53 11.97
N ALA A 4 -16.03 -26.31 11.84
CA ALA A 4 -15.96 -27.77 11.68
C ALA A 4 -15.52 -28.15 10.26
N TYR A 5 -14.26 -27.92 9.90
CA TYR A 5 -13.69 -28.48 8.67
C TYR A 5 -13.22 -29.90 8.96
N LYS A 6 -13.76 -30.90 8.25
CA LYS A 6 -13.37 -32.31 8.45
C LYS A 6 -12.12 -32.68 7.66
N THR A 7 -11.78 -31.95 6.60
CA THR A 7 -10.61 -32.22 5.75
C THR A 7 -9.95 -30.94 5.20
N PRO A 8 -8.66 -31.00 4.79
CA PRO A 8 -7.97 -29.90 4.12
C PRO A 8 -8.65 -29.42 2.83
N GLU A 9 -9.27 -30.31 2.05
CA GLU A 9 -9.96 -29.96 0.80
C GLU A 9 -11.24 -29.17 1.07
N GLN A 10 -11.96 -29.51 2.15
CA GLN A 10 -13.13 -28.73 2.57
C GLN A 10 -12.71 -27.33 2.97
N HIS A 11 -11.65 -27.22 3.78
CA HIS A 11 -11.09 -25.93 4.17
C HIS A 11 -10.66 -25.10 2.94
N ASP A 12 -9.98 -25.72 1.97
CA ASP A 12 -9.57 -25.07 0.73
C ASP A 12 -10.76 -24.56 -0.08
N ARG A 13 -11.85 -25.33 -0.17
CA ARG A 13 -13.08 -24.89 -0.85
C ARG A 13 -13.67 -23.62 -0.25
N TRP A 14 -13.53 -23.39 1.05
CA TRP A 14 -14.05 -22.18 1.69
C TRP A 14 -13.09 -20.99 1.55
N HIS A 15 -11.78 -21.23 1.58
CA HIS A 15 -10.81 -20.16 1.74
C HIS A 15 -9.93 -19.85 0.53
N LYS A 16 -9.85 -20.76 -0.45
CA LYS A 16 -9.09 -20.54 -1.69
C LYS A 16 -10.00 -20.15 -2.84
N ARG A 17 -9.58 -19.16 -3.62
CA ARG A 17 -10.30 -18.64 -4.80
C ARG A 17 -9.30 -18.35 -5.91
N THR A 18 -9.77 -18.40 -7.15
CA THR A 18 -8.99 -17.95 -8.31
C THR A 18 -8.92 -16.42 -8.29
N CYS A 19 -7.70 -15.87 -8.32
CA CYS A 19 -7.51 -14.43 -8.30
C CYS A 19 -7.91 -13.80 -9.63
N ALA A 20 -8.82 -12.83 -9.60
CA ALA A 20 -9.29 -12.10 -10.77
C ALA A 20 -8.22 -11.27 -11.51
N ARG A 21 -7.03 -11.09 -10.92
CA ARG A 21 -5.93 -10.31 -11.52
C ARG A 21 -4.80 -11.16 -12.09
N CYS A 22 -4.42 -12.25 -11.42
CA CYS A 22 -3.28 -13.07 -11.84
C CYS A 22 -3.64 -14.53 -12.13
N GLY A 23 -4.91 -14.92 -12.01
CA GLY A 23 -5.39 -16.28 -12.28
C GLY A 23 -4.95 -17.35 -11.26
N ARG A 24 -4.07 -17.03 -10.30
CA ARG A 24 -3.61 -18.02 -9.31
C ARG A 24 -4.74 -18.43 -8.36
N HIS A 25 -4.84 -19.73 -8.09
CA HIS A 25 -5.74 -20.28 -7.08
C HIS A 25 -5.05 -20.26 -5.70
N GLY A 26 -5.67 -19.61 -4.73
CA GLY A 26 -5.11 -19.53 -3.38
C GLY A 26 -5.90 -18.58 -2.48
N TRP A 27 -5.29 -18.22 -1.36
CA TRP A 27 -5.88 -17.34 -0.36
C TRP A 27 -6.19 -15.95 -0.92
N PHE A 28 -7.40 -15.46 -0.66
CA PHE A 28 -7.83 -14.11 -1.04
C PHE A 28 -7.86 -13.19 0.18
N THR A 29 -7.59 -11.90 -0.04
CA THR A 29 -7.57 -10.90 1.04
C THR A 29 -8.79 -9.98 1.01
N ALA A 30 -9.48 -9.89 -0.13
CA ALA A 30 -10.58 -8.97 -0.32
C ALA A 30 -11.51 -9.48 -1.43
N ARG A 31 -12.81 -9.29 -1.19
CA ARG A 31 -13.83 -9.35 -2.23
C ARG A 31 -13.90 -7.97 -2.90
N ARG A 32 -13.72 -7.92 -4.22
CA ARG A 32 -13.90 -6.71 -5.04
C ARG A 32 -15.13 -6.89 -5.94
N PRO A 33 -15.66 -5.80 -6.54
CA PRO A 33 -16.66 -5.92 -7.60
C PRO A 33 -16.20 -6.84 -8.73
N ALA A 34 -14.93 -6.72 -9.14
CA ALA A 34 -14.31 -7.57 -10.17
C ALA A 34 -13.94 -9.00 -9.69
N GLY A 35 -14.26 -9.39 -8.46
CA GLY A 35 -13.98 -10.73 -7.91
C GLY A 35 -12.91 -10.77 -6.82
N HIS A 36 -12.46 -11.99 -6.50
CA HIS A 36 -11.50 -12.22 -5.42
C HIS A 36 -10.08 -11.83 -5.84
N VAL A 37 -9.36 -11.15 -4.95
CA VAL A 37 -7.97 -10.74 -5.21
C VAL A 37 -7.04 -11.31 -4.14
N CYS A 38 -5.93 -11.92 -4.57
CA CYS A 38 -4.90 -12.44 -3.67
C CYS A 38 -4.13 -11.28 -3.01
N ARG A 39 -3.52 -11.55 -1.85
CA ARG A 39 -2.77 -10.56 -1.06
C ARG A 39 -1.72 -9.81 -1.89
N THR A 40 -0.95 -10.53 -2.71
CA THR A 40 0.09 -9.93 -3.56
C THR A 40 -0.48 -8.95 -4.58
N CYS A 41 -1.56 -9.33 -5.27
CA CYS A 41 -2.17 -8.47 -6.28
C CYS A 41 -2.86 -7.25 -5.66
N HIS A 42 -3.44 -7.42 -4.47
CA HIS A 42 -3.98 -6.32 -3.69
C HIS A 42 -2.89 -5.33 -3.28
N ASP A 43 -1.77 -5.82 -2.74
CA ASP A 43 -0.66 -4.97 -2.31
C ASP A 43 0.01 -4.26 -3.49
N LYS A 44 0.16 -4.93 -4.64
CA LYS A 44 0.62 -4.28 -5.89
C LYS A 44 -0.33 -3.17 -6.34
N ALA A 45 -1.65 -3.39 -6.22
CA ALA A 45 -2.65 -2.37 -6.56
C ALA A 45 -2.46 -1.08 -5.76
N LEU A 46 -2.14 -1.21 -4.46
CA LEU A 46 -1.95 -0.08 -3.56
C LEU A 46 -0.63 0.67 -3.75
N ARG A 47 0.27 0.15 -4.60
CA ARG A 47 1.50 0.85 -5.01
C ARG A 47 1.30 1.69 -6.27
N VAL A 48 0.24 1.42 -7.05
CA VAL A 48 -0.09 2.22 -8.23
C VAL A 48 -0.67 3.54 -7.76
N ARG A 49 -0.04 4.63 -8.22
CA ARG A 49 -0.46 6.01 -7.99
C ARG A 49 -0.55 6.73 -9.33
N GLY A 50 -1.44 7.70 -9.38
CA GLY A 50 -1.60 8.56 -10.53
C GLY A 50 -2.91 9.31 -10.45
N GLN A 51 -3.17 10.07 -11.50
CA GLN A 51 -4.43 10.76 -11.69
C GLN A 51 -5.55 9.77 -11.99
N CYS A 52 -6.64 9.83 -11.22
CA CYS A 52 -7.81 9.00 -11.46
C CYS A 52 -8.51 9.48 -12.74
N PRO A 53 -8.74 8.61 -13.74
CA PRO A 53 -9.40 9.02 -14.99
C PRO A 53 -10.90 9.31 -14.82
N ALA A 54 -11.50 8.95 -13.67
CA ALA A 54 -12.92 9.19 -13.40
C ALA A 54 -13.18 10.50 -12.63
N CYS A 55 -12.34 10.84 -11.65
CA CYS A 55 -12.52 12.05 -10.81
C CYS A 55 -11.39 13.10 -10.94
N GLY A 56 -10.28 12.76 -11.59
CA GLY A 56 -9.14 13.66 -11.76
C GLY A 56 -8.19 13.75 -10.56
N ASP A 57 -8.47 13.06 -9.45
CA ASP A 57 -7.62 13.14 -8.25
C ASP A 57 -6.31 12.35 -8.38
N GLU A 58 -5.20 12.95 -7.93
CA GLU A 58 -3.90 12.30 -7.82
C GLU A 58 -3.84 11.43 -6.55
N ARG A 59 -4.01 10.10 -6.67
CA ARG A 59 -4.09 9.19 -5.52
C ARG A 59 -3.78 7.74 -5.84
N VAL A 60 -3.95 6.82 -4.87
CA VAL A 60 -3.78 5.38 -5.17
C VAL A 60 -4.89 4.90 -6.09
N LEU A 61 -4.57 4.03 -7.05
CA LEU A 61 -5.53 3.50 -8.03
C LEU A 61 -5.72 1.98 -7.88
N PRO A 62 -6.21 1.48 -6.73
CA PRO A 62 -6.35 0.05 -6.49
C PRO A 62 -7.60 -0.54 -7.16
N GLY A 63 -8.55 0.29 -7.58
CA GLY A 63 -9.74 -0.12 -8.29
C GLY A 63 -9.44 -0.53 -9.72
N ARG A 64 -10.30 -1.37 -10.30
CA ARG A 64 -10.37 -1.56 -11.75
C ARG A 64 -11.82 -1.37 -12.16
N ARG A 65 -12.06 -0.57 -13.18
CA ARG A 65 -13.39 -0.39 -13.73
C ARG A 65 -13.86 -1.70 -14.38
N PRO A 66 -15.10 -2.16 -14.17
CA PRO A 66 -15.55 -3.47 -14.66
C PRO A 66 -15.68 -3.59 -16.19
N ASP A 67 -15.88 -2.48 -16.89
CA ASP A 67 -16.12 -2.39 -18.33
C ASP A 67 -14.83 -2.54 -19.16
N ASP A 68 -13.77 -1.82 -18.80
CA ASP A 68 -12.54 -1.72 -19.58
C ASP A 68 -11.27 -2.04 -18.80
N GLY A 69 -11.40 -2.31 -17.50
CA GLY A 69 -10.30 -2.70 -16.64
C GLY A 69 -9.35 -1.55 -16.26
N ILE A 70 -9.66 -0.29 -16.62
CA ILE A 70 -8.83 0.87 -16.27
C ILE A 70 -8.71 1.01 -14.75
N VAL A 71 -7.51 1.40 -14.30
CA VAL A 71 -7.23 1.62 -12.88
C VAL A 71 -7.86 2.93 -12.40
N ILE A 72 -8.59 2.85 -11.30
CA ILE A 72 -9.36 3.97 -10.74
C ILE A 72 -9.18 4.04 -9.23
N CYS A 73 -9.47 5.21 -8.65
CA CYS A 73 -9.33 5.42 -7.22
C CYS A 73 -10.34 4.59 -6.41
N PRO A 74 -10.14 4.43 -5.08
CA PRO A 74 -11.04 3.67 -4.21
C PRO A 74 -12.48 4.17 -4.26
N ASP A 75 -12.67 5.49 -4.28
CA ASP A 75 -13.99 6.12 -4.21
C ASP A 75 -14.78 5.85 -5.48
N CYS A 76 -14.18 6.09 -6.65
CA CYS A 76 -14.78 5.76 -7.95
C CYS A 76 -15.00 4.25 -8.14
N ALA A 77 -14.19 3.42 -7.49
CA ALA A 77 -14.36 1.96 -7.50
C ALA A 77 -15.44 1.46 -6.52
N GLY A 78 -16.08 2.35 -5.75
CA GLY A 78 -17.09 2.00 -4.75
C GLY A 78 -16.52 1.26 -3.54
N PHE A 79 -15.27 1.51 -3.17
CA PHE A 79 -14.66 0.85 -2.02
C PHE A 79 -15.16 1.48 -0.73
N MET A 80 -15.84 0.70 0.11
CA MET A 80 -16.28 1.15 1.44
C MET A 80 -15.13 1.49 2.38
N MET A 81 -13.96 0.87 2.17
CA MET A 81 -12.79 1.05 3.03
C MET A 81 -11.85 2.10 2.46
N SER A 82 -11.67 3.19 3.19
CA SER A 82 -10.58 4.15 2.96
C SER A 82 -9.20 3.52 3.21
N TYR A 83 -8.28 3.84 2.30
CA TYR A 83 -6.86 3.47 2.33
C TYR A 83 -5.98 4.55 2.94
N ARG A 84 -6.60 5.55 3.57
CA ARG A 84 -5.92 6.69 4.17
C ARG A 84 -5.44 6.34 5.57
N CYS A 85 -4.19 6.65 5.85
CA CYS A 85 -3.64 6.55 7.19
C CYS A 85 -4.38 7.52 8.12
N SER A 86 -4.87 7.02 9.25
CA SER A 86 -5.55 7.82 10.27
C SER A 86 -4.65 8.91 10.89
N ARG A 87 -3.33 8.70 10.93
CA ARG A 87 -2.36 9.64 11.53
C ARG A 87 -1.81 10.68 10.56
N CYS A 88 -1.40 10.27 9.36
CA CYS A 88 -0.69 11.16 8.44
C CYS A 88 -1.42 11.42 7.12
N GLY A 89 -2.61 10.84 6.92
CA GLY A 89 -3.37 11.05 5.69
C GLY A 89 -2.77 10.40 4.43
N HIS A 90 -1.64 9.69 4.53
CA HIS A 90 -1.04 8.99 3.39
C HIS A 90 -1.90 7.82 2.95
N GLU A 91 -2.19 7.73 1.65
CA GLU A 91 -2.96 6.63 1.09
C GLU A 91 -2.07 5.46 0.67
N GLY A 92 -2.43 4.24 1.03
CA GLY A 92 -1.70 3.04 0.63
C GLY A 92 -2.09 1.80 1.42
N LYS A 93 -1.14 0.87 1.57
CA LYS A 93 -1.33 -0.29 2.43
C LYS A 93 -1.38 0.13 3.89
N LEU A 94 -2.48 -0.22 4.54
CA LEU A 94 -2.69 0.00 5.96
C LEU A 94 -2.42 -1.28 6.76
N HIS A 95 -1.86 -1.10 7.95
CA HIS A 95 -1.64 -2.12 8.98
C HIS A 95 -2.64 -1.93 10.12
N GLY A 96 -2.40 -2.58 11.27
CA GLY A 96 -3.21 -2.42 12.47
C GLY A 96 -3.45 -0.94 12.81
N GLY A 97 -4.65 -0.62 13.31
CA GLY A 97 -5.01 0.76 13.69
C GLY A 97 -5.22 1.73 12.52
N ARG A 98 -5.37 1.25 11.27
CA ARG A 98 -5.53 2.10 10.06
C ARG A 98 -4.28 2.96 9.77
N LEU A 99 -3.10 2.44 10.11
CA LEU A 99 -1.83 3.15 9.96
C LEU A 99 -1.06 2.72 8.71
N CYS A 100 -0.41 3.66 8.02
CA CYS A 100 0.52 3.30 6.94
C CYS A 100 1.77 2.63 7.50
N THR A 101 2.57 1.98 6.63
CA THR A 101 3.82 1.32 7.02
C THR A 101 4.75 2.22 7.83
N ARG A 102 4.87 3.50 7.47
CA ARG A 102 5.71 4.46 8.19
C ARG A 102 5.24 4.68 9.62
N CYS A 103 3.95 4.96 9.82
CA CYS A 103 3.39 5.23 11.15
C CYS A 103 3.36 3.96 12.01
N ALA A 104 2.97 2.83 11.44
CA ALA A 104 2.96 1.56 12.16
C ALA A 104 4.36 1.13 12.60
N LEU A 105 5.38 1.36 11.76
CA LEU A 105 6.77 1.09 12.12
C LEU A 105 7.27 2.06 13.19
N ALA A 106 6.94 3.35 13.10
CA ALA A 106 7.30 4.33 14.11
C ALA A 106 6.73 3.97 15.48
N ASP A 107 5.48 3.53 15.56
CA ASP A 107 4.87 3.10 16.82
C ASP A 107 5.59 1.86 17.37
N ARG A 108 5.86 0.86 16.53
CA ARG A 108 6.62 -0.33 16.95
C ARG A 108 8.05 -0.04 17.39
N LEU A 109 8.72 0.92 16.74
CA LEU A 109 10.06 1.34 17.14
C LEU A 109 10.02 2.05 18.48
N ASN A 110 9.05 2.94 18.70
CA ASN A 110 8.87 3.58 20.00
C ASN A 110 8.59 2.56 21.09
N ASP A 111 7.71 1.58 20.87
CA ASP A 111 7.42 0.53 21.86
C ASP A 111 8.68 -0.28 22.24
N LEU A 112 9.61 -0.48 21.31
CA LEU A 112 10.83 -1.26 21.54
C LEU A 112 11.99 -0.43 22.12
N LEU A 113 12.02 0.87 21.82
CA LEU A 113 13.05 1.83 22.25
C LEU A 113 12.59 2.70 23.42
N ASP A 114 11.39 2.49 23.95
CA ASP A 114 10.92 3.16 25.14
C ASP A 114 11.57 2.50 26.35
N ASP A 115 12.61 3.14 26.88
CA ASP A 115 13.33 2.73 28.08
C ASP A 115 12.49 2.96 29.36
N GLY A 116 11.19 3.23 29.23
CA GLY A 116 10.28 3.59 30.33
C GLY A 116 10.37 5.05 30.76
N THR A 117 11.11 5.88 30.02
CA THR A 117 11.29 7.31 30.33
C THR A 117 10.32 8.23 29.58
N GLY A 118 9.49 7.68 28.68
CA GLY A 118 8.56 8.45 27.84
C GLY A 118 9.26 9.32 26.79
N ARG A 119 10.59 9.22 26.69
CA ARG A 119 11.39 9.76 25.60
C ARG A 119 11.85 8.59 24.77
N SER A 120 11.31 8.47 23.56
CA SER A 120 12.02 7.75 22.51
C SER A 120 13.42 8.35 22.44
N ALA A 121 14.46 7.52 22.56
CA ALA A 121 15.82 7.97 22.34
C ALA A 121 15.83 8.79 21.04
N PRO A 122 16.41 10.02 21.04
CA PRO A 122 16.45 10.83 19.83
C PRO A 122 17.01 9.97 18.71
N PRO A 123 16.50 10.09 17.46
CA PRO A 123 17.07 9.35 16.35
C PRO A 123 18.58 9.55 16.39
N SER A 124 19.31 8.45 16.61
CA SER A 124 20.76 8.50 16.59
C SER A 124 21.15 9.06 15.22
N ASP A 125 21.84 10.20 15.24
CA ASP A 125 22.21 10.93 14.03
C ASP A 125 22.77 9.96 12.99
N PRO A 126 22.11 9.83 11.81
CA PRO A 126 22.69 9.06 10.73
C PRO A 126 23.83 9.91 10.18
N CYS A 127 25.06 9.54 10.55
CA CYS A 127 26.29 9.99 9.89
C CYS A 127 26.55 11.50 9.96
N GLN A 128 27.33 11.94 10.96
CA GLN A 128 28.27 13.04 10.73
C GLN A 128 29.34 12.54 9.75
N GLY A 129 29.11 12.71 8.45
CA GLY A 129 30.05 12.27 7.42
C GLY A 129 29.56 12.55 6.00
N ALA A 130 29.93 13.73 5.49
CA ALA A 130 29.98 14.13 4.08
C ALA A 130 28.66 14.15 3.26
N ALA A 131 28.23 15.37 2.93
CA ALA A 131 27.18 15.66 1.95
C ALA A 131 27.49 15.04 0.56
N PRO A 132 26.49 14.50 -0.16
CA PRO A 132 26.63 14.30 -1.60
C PRO A 132 26.54 15.67 -2.28
N ARG A 133 27.60 16.05 -3.01
CA ARG A 133 27.61 17.24 -3.85
C ARG A 133 26.51 17.10 -4.91
N CYS A 134 25.66 18.12 -5.01
CA CYS A 134 24.80 18.32 -6.17
C CYS A 134 25.67 18.27 -7.43
N ILE A 135 25.35 17.35 -8.35
CA ILE A 135 25.84 17.39 -9.71
C ILE A 135 24.94 18.38 -10.44
N ASP A 136 25.45 19.59 -10.68
CA ASP A 136 24.83 20.51 -11.63
C ASP A 136 24.97 19.94 -13.05
N PRO A 137 23.93 20.01 -13.90
CA PRO A 137 24.05 19.65 -15.32
C PRO A 137 24.94 20.68 -16.05
N PRO A 138 25.77 20.28 -17.03
CA PRO A 138 26.56 21.22 -17.80
C PRO A 138 25.67 22.09 -18.69
N ASN A 139 25.68 23.40 -18.43
CA ASN A 139 25.19 24.43 -19.34
C ASN A 139 25.89 24.27 -20.70
N THR A 140 25.11 24.07 -21.76
CA THR A 140 25.60 24.14 -23.14
C THR A 140 25.34 25.55 -23.68
N GLU A 141 26.20 26.50 -23.33
CA GLU A 141 26.27 27.78 -24.02
C GLU A 141 27.25 27.66 -25.18
N GLY A 142 26.70 27.52 -26.39
CA GLY A 142 27.44 27.50 -27.66
C GLY A 142 26.88 28.56 -28.61
N SER A 143 26.93 29.82 -28.20
CA SER A 143 26.68 30.98 -29.07
C SER A 143 28.01 31.67 -29.37
N ARG A 144 28.50 31.54 -30.60
CA ARG A 144 29.23 32.58 -31.35
C ARG A 144 29.75 32.05 -32.70
N PRO A 145 30.03 32.95 -33.64
CA PRO A 145 29.23 34.06 -34.15
C PRO A 145 28.57 33.72 -35.50
#